data_AF-A0A535V2G4-F1
#
_entry.id   AF-A0A535V2G4-F1
#
_cell.length_a   1.000
_cell.length_b   1.000
_cell.length_c   1.000
_cell.angle_alpha   90.00
_cell.angle_beta   90.00
_cell.angle_gamma   90.00
#
_symmetry.space_group_name_H-M   'P 1'
#
loop_
_entity.id
_entity.type
_entity.pdbx_description
1 polymer ?
#
loop_
_entity_poly.entity_id
_entity_poly.type
_entity_poly.pdbx_seq_one_letter_code
_entity_poly.pdbx_strand_id
1 'polypeptide(L)'
;MAAATTTTTFHRIRWRTLWTVLIAAFWSLIVLGLIGGYVFNLNTGFPQNGTLWDWLQLLSAPVFVTALPFVFSGPQSQDDHKVAERQSEVDLQVADDQKQESELEAYQNYILELLLDKNLGGSQPGSDVRKVAKSRTLTALRRVGKNHKGELLQFLYEAGLIYKGKVIVELHGADLRGADLSNARLSGADLSGVDLSETRLSGADLSGADLSETRLNGSDISNANLNGANLRGAIYTNVPLSNAQPPGNKYIAQ
;
A
#
# COMPACT_ATOMS: atom_id res chain seq x y z
N MET A 1 -31.51 -51.80 39.85
CA MET A 1 -31.54 -52.91 38.86
C MET A 1 -31.25 -52.31 37.49
N ALA A 2 -30.53 -53.07 36.66
CA ALA A 2 -29.82 -52.65 35.46
C ALA A 2 -30.69 -52.01 34.36
N ALA A 3 -30.09 -51.13 33.55
CA ALA A 3 -29.89 -51.37 32.12
C ALA A 3 -28.89 -50.37 31.53
N ALA A 4 -27.89 -50.90 30.84
CA ALA A 4 -26.90 -50.17 30.06
C ALA A 4 -27.51 -49.70 28.73
N THR A 5 -27.08 -48.54 28.24
CA THR A 5 -27.13 -48.23 26.81
C THR A 5 -25.83 -47.57 26.40
N THR A 6 -24.99 -48.39 25.79
CA THR A 6 -23.74 -48.09 25.09
C THR A 6 -24.01 -47.40 23.74
N THR A 7 -23.09 -46.47 23.42
CA THR A 7 -22.54 -46.17 22.08
C THR A 7 -23.49 -45.87 20.91
N THR A 8 -23.53 -44.59 20.52
CA THR A 8 -23.67 -44.17 19.11
C THR A 8 -22.78 -42.94 18.81
N THR A 9 -21.47 -43.07 19.00
CA THR A 9 -20.48 -42.22 18.30
C THR A 9 -20.23 -42.80 16.92
N PHE A 10 -21.06 -42.46 15.95
CA PHE A 10 -20.76 -42.73 14.54
C PHE A 10 -21.24 -41.57 13.68
N HIS A 11 -20.41 -41.20 12.71
CA HIS A 11 -20.68 -40.27 11.61
C HIS A 11 -20.57 -38.74 11.83
N ARG A 12 -19.39 -38.25 12.22
CA ARG A 12 -18.95 -36.89 11.80
C ARG A 12 -17.50 -36.77 11.34
N ILE A 13 -16.79 -37.88 11.21
CA ILE A 13 -15.43 -37.96 10.65
C ILE A 13 -15.51 -38.86 9.42
N ARG A 14 -15.92 -38.31 8.28
CA ARG A 14 -15.71 -39.00 6.99
C ARG A 14 -15.83 -38.15 5.73
N TRP A 15 -15.84 -36.82 5.83
CA TRP A 15 -15.84 -35.96 4.63
C TRP A 15 -14.48 -35.31 4.37
N ARG A 16 -13.76 -34.89 5.42
CA ARG A 16 -12.43 -34.26 5.28
C ARG A 16 -11.34 -35.23 4.82
N THR A 17 -11.37 -36.48 5.31
CA THR A 17 -10.39 -37.51 4.90
C THR A 17 -10.65 -38.06 3.50
N LEU A 18 -11.90 -38.08 3.04
CA LEU A 18 -12.24 -38.43 1.66
C LEU A 18 -11.76 -37.35 0.69
N TRP A 19 -11.96 -36.08 1.02
CA TRP A 19 -11.46 -34.96 0.21
C TRP A 19 -9.93 -34.93 0.10
N THR A 20 -9.20 -35.21 1.18
CA THR A 20 -7.72 -35.26 1.13
C THR A 20 -7.20 -36.41 0.28
N VAL A 21 -7.84 -37.58 0.32
CA VAL A 21 -7.44 -38.73 -0.51
C VAL A 21 -7.77 -38.49 -1.99
N LEU A 22 -8.90 -37.84 -2.30
CA LEU A 22 -9.27 -37.47 -3.67
C LEU A 22 -8.31 -36.45 -4.28
N ILE A 23 -7.90 -35.44 -3.51
CA ILE A 23 -6.91 -34.45 -3.94
C ILE A 23 -5.55 -35.13 -4.18
N ALA A 24 -5.08 -35.97 -3.25
CA ALA A 24 -3.82 -36.69 -3.42
C ALA A 24 -3.82 -37.62 -4.65
N ALA A 25 -4.93 -38.33 -4.90
CA ALA A 25 -5.07 -39.18 -6.07
C ALA A 25 -5.10 -38.38 -7.38
N PHE A 26 -5.76 -37.21 -7.40
CA PHE A 26 -5.79 -36.31 -8.54
C PHE A 26 -4.40 -35.79 -8.90
N TRP A 27 -3.61 -35.37 -7.91
CA TRP A 27 -2.23 -34.94 -8.12
C TRP A 27 -1.31 -36.09 -8.53
N SER A 28 -1.50 -37.30 -7.99
CA SER A 28 -0.70 -38.46 -8.36
C SER A 28 -0.94 -38.89 -9.82
N LEU A 29 -2.16 -38.74 -10.34
CA LEU A 29 -2.50 -39.01 -11.75
C LEU A 29 -1.93 -37.96 -12.70
N ILE A 30 -1.92 -36.69 -12.30
CA ILE A 30 -1.27 -35.61 -13.06
C ILE A 30 0.23 -35.88 -13.19
N VAL A 31 0.90 -36.26 -12.09
CA VAL A 31 2.33 -36.57 -12.08
C VAL A 31 2.65 -37.81 -12.93
N LEU A 32 1.82 -38.86 -12.86
CA LEU A 32 1.97 -40.05 -13.71
C LEU A 32 1.76 -39.74 -15.20
N GLY A 33 0.81 -38.87 -15.55
CA GLY A 33 0.60 -38.41 -16.92
C GLY A 33 1.77 -37.58 -17.46
N LEU A 34 2.38 -36.74 -16.62
CA LEU A 34 3.55 -35.93 -17.00
C LEU A 34 4.81 -36.79 -17.21
N ILE A 35 5.02 -37.81 -16.38
CA ILE A 35 6.14 -38.76 -16.54
C ILE A 35 5.91 -39.66 -17.76
N GLY A 36 4.68 -40.14 -17.98
CA GLY A 36 4.31 -40.94 -19.14
C GLY A 36 4.47 -40.19 -20.47
N GLY A 37 4.08 -38.91 -20.52
CA GLY A 37 4.28 -38.05 -21.70
C GLY A 37 5.75 -37.81 -22.04
N TYR A 38 6.61 -37.71 -21.03
CA TYR A 38 8.05 -37.51 -21.19
C TYR A 38 8.79 -38.78 -21.64
N VAL A 39 8.38 -39.97 -21.15
CA VAL A 39 9.01 -41.26 -21.50
C VAL A 39 8.54 -41.80 -22.86
N PHE A 40 7.31 -41.48 -23.29
CA PHE A 40 6.70 -42.06 -24.51
C PHE A 40 6.62 -41.12 -25.73
N ASN A 41 7.22 -39.92 -25.64
CA ASN A 41 7.28 -38.91 -26.72
C ASN A 41 5.94 -38.69 -27.45
N LEU A 42 4.88 -38.46 -26.67
CA LEU A 42 3.60 -37.99 -27.21
C LEU A 42 3.66 -36.47 -27.33
N ASN A 43 3.28 -35.95 -28.50
CA ASN A 43 3.34 -34.53 -28.90
C ASN A 43 2.38 -33.66 -28.07
N THR A 44 2.71 -33.46 -26.80
CA THR A 44 2.13 -32.43 -25.95
C THR A 44 2.85 -31.13 -26.30
N GLY A 45 2.12 -30.10 -26.72
CA GLY A 45 2.65 -28.86 -27.30
C GLY A 45 3.41 -27.96 -26.32
N PHE A 46 4.36 -28.52 -25.57
CA PHE A 46 5.25 -27.80 -24.67
C PHE A 46 6.58 -27.47 -25.35
N PRO A 47 7.10 -26.23 -25.23
CA PRO A 47 8.37 -25.83 -25.82
C PRO A 47 9.56 -26.51 -25.13
N GLN A 48 10.47 -27.07 -25.93
CA GLN A 48 11.58 -27.97 -25.54
C GLN A 48 12.79 -27.31 -24.83
N ASN A 49 12.74 -26.02 -24.47
CA ASN A 49 13.94 -25.28 -24.05
C ASN A 49 13.94 -24.74 -22.60
N GLY A 50 12.97 -25.13 -21.77
CA GLY A 50 12.99 -24.84 -20.32
C GLY A 50 13.53 -26.02 -19.54
N THR A 51 14.50 -25.82 -18.65
CA THR A 51 14.92 -26.89 -17.72
C THR A 51 13.77 -27.20 -16.76
N LEU A 52 13.66 -28.47 -16.32
CA LEU A 52 12.70 -28.94 -15.29
C LEU A 52 12.62 -28.05 -14.03
N TRP A 53 13.66 -27.24 -13.79
CA TRP A 53 13.78 -26.27 -12.71
C TRP A 53 12.86 -25.03 -12.87
N ASP A 54 12.52 -24.60 -14.08
CA ASP A 54 11.57 -23.48 -14.29
C ASP A 54 10.13 -23.89 -13.91
N TRP A 55 9.78 -25.17 -14.09
CA TRP A 55 8.47 -25.70 -13.71
C TRP A 55 8.34 -25.95 -12.21
N LEU A 56 9.47 -26.21 -11.53
CA LEU A 56 9.54 -26.36 -10.07
C LEU A 56 9.22 -25.05 -9.33
N GLN A 57 9.45 -23.89 -9.95
CA GLN A 57 9.07 -22.60 -9.35
C GLN A 57 7.55 -22.37 -9.36
N LEU A 58 6.81 -22.94 -10.32
CA LEU A 58 5.35 -22.83 -10.38
C LEU A 58 4.63 -23.65 -9.29
N LEU A 59 5.31 -24.63 -8.70
CA LEU A 59 4.82 -25.46 -7.57
C LEU A 59 5.18 -24.87 -6.19
N SER A 60 6.02 -23.84 -6.14
CA SER A 60 6.48 -23.20 -4.90
C SER A 60 5.52 -22.13 -4.34
N ALA A 61 4.50 -21.76 -5.10
CA ALA A 61 3.40 -20.90 -4.66
C ALA A 61 2.09 -21.71 -4.77
N PRO A 62 1.59 -22.42 -3.74
CA PRO A 62 1.50 -22.01 -2.32
C PRO A 62 1.55 -23.19 -1.31
N VAL A 63 2.72 -23.58 -0.77
CA VAL A 63 2.77 -24.62 0.30
C VAL A 63 3.68 -24.28 1.50
N PHE A 64 4.50 -23.23 1.46
CA PHE A 64 5.55 -23.02 2.48
C PHE A 64 5.13 -22.38 3.82
N VAL A 65 3.88 -22.55 4.29
CA VAL A 65 3.47 -22.05 5.63
C VAL A 65 2.95 -23.13 6.60
N THR A 66 2.78 -24.40 6.21
CA THR A 66 2.09 -25.37 7.11
C THR A 66 2.98 -26.27 7.98
N ALA A 67 4.32 -26.15 7.93
CA ALA A 67 5.20 -27.12 8.59
C ALA A 67 6.19 -26.57 9.63
N LEU A 68 6.00 -25.34 10.15
CA LEU A 68 6.80 -24.84 11.28
C LEU A 68 6.24 -25.08 12.69
N PRO A 69 4.96 -25.46 12.94
CA PRO A 69 4.53 -25.73 14.32
C PRO A 69 4.92 -27.10 14.88
N PHE A 70 5.45 -28.05 14.10
CA PHE A 70 5.51 -29.46 14.53
C PHE A 70 6.88 -29.98 14.99
N VAL A 71 7.96 -29.20 14.85
CA VAL A 71 9.33 -29.67 15.19
C VAL A 71 9.85 -29.12 16.53
N PHE A 72 9.18 -28.14 17.14
CA PHE A 72 9.57 -27.57 18.44
C PHE A 72 8.48 -27.77 19.51
N SER A 73 8.22 -29.02 19.86
CA SER A 73 7.37 -29.35 21.03
C SER A 73 8.25 -29.91 22.16
N GLY A 74 9.01 -29.01 22.81
CA GLY A 74 9.55 -29.24 24.16
C GLY A 74 8.56 -28.66 25.21
N PRO A 75 8.50 -29.20 26.44
CA PRO A 75 7.50 -28.78 27.42
C PRO A 75 7.80 -27.34 27.87
N GLN A 76 7.00 -26.37 27.40
CA GLN A 76 7.21 -24.96 27.68
C GLN A 76 6.49 -24.57 28.98
N SER A 77 7.29 -24.25 29.99
CA SER A 77 6.87 -23.79 31.32
C SER A 77 6.67 -22.27 31.34
N GLN A 78 5.59 -21.79 31.98
CA GLN A 78 5.34 -20.43 32.49
C GLN A 78 5.44 -19.20 31.56
N ASP A 79 5.87 -19.33 30.31
CA ASP A 79 5.93 -18.19 29.37
C ASP A 79 4.66 -17.99 28.53
N ASP A 80 3.68 -18.89 28.61
CA ASP A 80 2.47 -18.88 27.76
C ASP A 80 1.61 -17.61 27.94
N HIS A 81 1.59 -17.02 29.15
CA HIS A 81 0.85 -15.77 29.40
C HIS A 81 1.51 -14.55 28.73
N LYS A 82 2.84 -14.47 28.71
CA LYS A 82 3.58 -13.37 28.06
C LYS A 82 3.58 -13.50 26.54
N VAL A 83 3.43 -14.72 26.02
CA VAL A 83 3.28 -14.96 24.58
C VAL A 83 1.88 -14.56 24.13
N ALA A 84 0.83 -14.88 24.90
CA ALA A 84 -0.54 -14.48 24.58
C ALA A 84 -0.76 -12.95 24.62
N GLU A 85 -0.17 -12.25 25.60
CA GLU A 85 -0.23 -10.77 25.67
C GLU A 85 0.48 -10.12 24.48
N ARG A 86 1.71 -10.56 24.16
CA ARG A 86 2.43 -10.06 22.98
C ARG A 86 1.71 -10.36 21.68
N GLN A 87 1.08 -11.54 21.56
CA GLN A 87 0.29 -11.88 20.39
C GLN A 87 -0.93 -10.95 20.26
N SER A 88 -1.63 -10.65 21.35
CA SER A 88 -2.76 -9.72 21.33
C SER A 88 -2.33 -8.30 20.92
N GLU A 89 -1.16 -7.83 21.35
CA GLU A 89 -0.63 -6.52 20.94
C GLU A 89 -0.27 -6.50 19.46
N VAL A 90 0.37 -7.57 18.96
CA VAL A 90 0.69 -7.73 17.53
C VAL A 90 -0.58 -7.81 16.69
N ASP A 91 -1.58 -8.59 17.13
CA ASP A 91 -2.85 -8.74 16.41
C ASP A 91 -3.62 -7.41 16.34
N LEU A 92 -3.58 -6.61 17.41
CA LEU A 92 -4.15 -5.26 17.43
C LEU A 92 -3.41 -4.31 16.49
N GLN A 93 -2.07 -4.37 16.43
CA GLN A 93 -1.27 -3.56 15.50
C GLN A 93 -1.56 -3.95 14.04
N VAL A 94 -1.55 -5.25 13.73
CA VAL A 94 -1.87 -5.77 12.40
C VAL A 94 -3.28 -5.37 11.98
N ALA A 95 -4.25 -5.38 12.90
CA ALA A 95 -5.61 -4.97 12.60
C ALA A 95 -5.72 -3.46 12.29
N ASP A 96 -4.98 -2.60 13.00
CA ASP A 96 -4.95 -1.16 12.69
C ASP A 96 -4.25 -0.88 11.36
N ASP A 97 -3.11 -1.53 11.10
CA ASP A 97 -2.36 -1.38 9.84
C ASP A 97 -3.22 -1.83 8.65
N GLN A 98 -3.86 -3.01 8.74
CA GLN A 98 -4.78 -3.51 7.71
C GLN A 98 -5.95 -2.55 7.46
N LYS A 99 -6.47 -1.92 8.53
CA LYS A 99 -7.56 -0.96 8.40
C LYS A 99 -7.08 0.28 7.63
N GLN A 100 -5.91 0.83 7.97
CA GLN A 100 -5.37 2.00 7.26
C GLN A 100 -5.10 1.69 5.78
N GLU A 101 -4.53 0.53 5.47
CA GLU A 101 -4.32 0.07 4.09
C GLU A 101 -5.65 -0.02 3.32
N SER A 102 -6.69 -0.62 3.92
CA SER A 102 -8.01 -0.74 3.29
C SER A 102 -8.65 0.62 3.00
N GLU A 103 -8.43 1.63 3.86
CA GLU A 103 -8.92 2.99 3.65
C GLU A 103 -8.21 3.67 2.48
N LEU A 104 -6.90 3.46 2.35
CA LEU A 104 -6.10 3.97 1.24
C LEU A 104 -6.53 3.32 -0.08
N GLU A 105 -6.65 1.99 -0.11
CA GLU A 105 -7.12 1.25 -1.30
C GLU A 105 -8.53 1.70 -1.71
N ALA A 106 -9.45 1.86 -0.75
CA ALA A 106 -10.79 2.34 -1.02
C ALA A 106 -10.79 3.77 -1.61
N TYR A 107 -9.89 4.63 -1.14
CA TYR A 107 -9.71 5.97 -1.72
C TYR A 107 -9.14 5.91 -3.15
N GLN A 108 -8.12 5.10 -3.38
CA GLN A 108 -7.50 4.94 -4.70
C GLN A 108 -8.52 4.42 -5.72
N ASN A 109 -9.24 3.34 -5.38
CA ASN A 109 -10.29 2.77 -6.21
C ASN A 109 -11.39 3.79 -6.53
N TYR A 110 -11.77 4.61 -5.57
CA TYR A 110 -12.74 5.68 -5.78
C TYR A 110 -12.25 6.73 -6.78
N ILE A 111 -11.00 7.18 -6.67
CA ILE A 111 -10.43 8.14 -7.63
C ILE A 111 -10.29 7.52 -9.03
N LEU A 112 -9.92 6.23 -9.10
CA LEU A 112 -9.87 5.50 -10.37
C LEU A 112 -11.24 5.41 -11.02
N GLU A 113 -12.30 5.12 -10.26
CA GLU A 113 -13.69 5.15 -10.75
C GLU A 113 -14.04 6.54 -11.30
N LEU A 114 -13.72 7.62 -10.58
CA LEU A 114 -13.98 8.97 -11.07
C LEU A 114 -13.20 9.29 -12.35
N LEU A 115 -11.97 8.79 -12.49
CA LEU A 115 -11.14 8.99 -13.68
C LEU A 115 -11.70 8.25 -14.89
N LEU A 116 -12.04 6.99 -14.72
CA LEU A 116 -12.45 6.09 -15.81
C LEU A 116 -13.92 6.30 -16.19
N ASP A 117 -14.82 6.39 -15.22
CA ASP A 117 -16.26 6.34 -15.46
C ASP A 117 -16.90 7.73 -15.48
N LYS A 118 -16.35 8.68 -14.72
CA LYS A 118 -16.88 10.04 -14.60
C LYS A 118 -16.06 11.10 -15.33
N ASN A 119 -15.05 10.67 -16.10
CA ASN A 119 -14.15 11.54 -16.85
C ASN A 119 -13.58 12.70 -16.02
N LEU A 120 -13.14 12.41 -14.78
CA LEU A 120 -12.55 13.42 -13.90
C LEU A 120 -11.39 14.16 -14.58
N GLY A 121 -10.56 13.47 -15.37
CA GLY A 121 -9.43 14.06 -16.08
C GLY A 121 -9.78 15.08 -17.18
N GLY A 122 -10.97 14.98 -17.78
CA GLY A 122 -11.49 15.89 -18.79
C GLY A 122 -12.52 16.89 -18.27
N SER A 123 -12.90 16.80 -16.99
CA SER A 123 -13.92 17.65 -16.37
C SER A 123 -13.50 19.13 -16.33
N GLN A 124 -14.46 20.05 -16.26
CA GLN A 124 -14.19 21.49 -16.15
C GLN A 124 -13.86 21.91 -14.71
N PRO A 125 -13.04 22.96 -14.50
CA PRO A 125 -12.84 23.56 -13.18
C PRO A 125 -14.17 23.91 -12.50
N GLY A 126 -14.28 23.60 -11.20
CA GLY A 126 -15.51 23.84 -10.43
C GLY A 126 -16.69 22.89 -10.72
N SER A 127 -16.53 21.89 -11.59
CA SER A 127 -17.55 20.85 -11.80
C SER A 127 -17.79 20.01 -10.53
N ASP A 128 -18.99 19.42 -10.41
CA ASP A 128 -19.36 18.67 -9.21
C ASP A 128 -18.48 17.44 -9.01
N VAL A 129 -18.05 16.78 -10.09
CA VAL A 129 -17.07 15.67 -10.03
C VAL A 129 -15.75 16.10 -9.39
N ARG A 130 -15.22 17.30 -9.71
CA ARG A 130 -13.99 17.82 -9.08
C ARG A 130 -14.22 18.21 -7.62
N LYS A 131 -15.37 18.82 -7.29
CA LYS A 131 -15.73 19.15 -5.90
C LYS A 131 -15.81 17.89 -5.05
N VAL A 132 -16.41 16.85 -5.59
CA VAL A 132 -16.59 15.55 -4.95
C VAL A 132 -15.24 14.84 -4.78
N ALA A 133 -14.39 14.82 -5.81
CA ALA A 133 -13.01 14.34 -5.71
C ALA A 133 -12.22 15.09 -4.62
N LYS A 134 -12.22 16.43 -4.65
CA LYS A 134 -11.61 17.29 -3.62
C LYS A 134 -12.09 16.93 -2.21
N SER A 135 -13.40 16.87 -2.01
CA SER A 135 -13.98 16.55 -0.70
C SER A 135 -13.53 15.18 -0.18
N ARG A 136 -13.52 14.17 -1.05
CA ARG A 136 -13.06 12.82 -0.70
C ARG A 136 -11.56 12.80 -0.38
N THR A 137 -10.74 13.45 -1.19
CA THR A 137 -9.28 13.56 -1.00
C THR A 137 -8.95 14.23 0.33
N LEU A 138 -9.56 15.38 0.63
CA LEU A 138 -9.34 16.08 1.91
C LEU A 138 -9.78 15.24 3.11
N THR A 139 -10.84 14.45 2.97
CA THR A 139 -11.29 13.53 4.01
C THR A 139 -10.31 12.37 4.20
N ALA A 140 -9.84 11.78 3.10
CA ALA A 140 -8.87 10.69 3.14
C ALA A 140 -7.56 11.15 3.80
N LEU A 141 -6.99 12.29 3.39
CA LEU A 141 -5.78 12.87 3.98
C LEU A 141 -5.87 13.15 5.48
N ARG A 142 -7.06 13.43 6.00
CA ARG A 142 -7.27 13.62 7.46
C ARG A 142 -7.36 12.31 8.24
N ARG A 143 -7.79 11.23 7.59
CA ARG A 143 -8.01 9.92 8.22
C ARG A 143 -6.77 9.06 8.20
N VAL A 144 -6.03 9.09 7.10
CA VAL A 144 -4.84 8.26 6.93
C VAL A 144 -3.69 8.74 7.84
N GLY A 145 -2.93 7.77 8.36
CA GLY A 145 -1.75 8.02 9.16
C GLY A 145 -0.65 8.76 8.40
N LYS A 146 0.31 9.34 9.12
CA LYS A 146 1.43 10.14 8.56
C LYS A 146 2.19 9.41 7.44
N ASN A 147 2.37 8.09 7.56
CA ASN A 147 3.07 7.27 6.58
C ASN A 147 2.31 7.21 5.24
N HIS A 148 1.00 7.03 5.30
CA HIS A 148 0.12 6.87 4.13
C HIS A 148 -0.22 8.20 3.44
N LYS A 149 -0.08 9.34 4.13
CA LYS A 149 -0.29 10.68 3.53
C LYS A 149 0.63 10.92 2.33
N GLY A 150 1.88 10.45 2.41
CA GLY A 150 2.86 10.58 1.33
C GLY A 150 2.48 9.74 0.11
N GLU A 151 2.05 8.51 0.34
CA GLU A 151 1.58 7.59 -0.72
C GLU A 151 0.35 8.14 -1.44
N LEU A 152 -0.61 8.67 -0.68
CA LEU A 152 -1.80 9.30 -1.25
C LEU A 152 -1.43 10.50 -2.14
N LEU A 153 -0.52 11.35 -1.66
CA LEU A 153 -0.03 12.49 -2.44
C LEU A 153 0.70 12.04 -3.71
N GLN A 154 1.55 11.02 -3.61
CA GLN A 154 2.30 10.46 -4.73
C GLN A 154 1.34 9.89 -5.78
N PHE A 155 0.32 9.14 -5.36
CA PHE A 155 -0.74 8.66 -6.25
C PHE A 155 -1.44 9.80 -6.99
N LEU A 156 -1.82 10.88 -6.28
CA LEU A 156 -2.44 12.06 -6.90
C LEU A 156 -1.54 12.73 -7.95
N TYR A 157 -0.24 12.80 -7.66
CA TYR A 157 0.75 13.34 -8.58
C TYR A 157 0.90 12.46 -9.83
N GLU A 158 1.06 11.15 -9.66
CA GLU A 158 1.23 10.20 -10.75
C GLU A 158 -0.02 10.09 -11.63
N ALA A 159 -1.20 10.16 -11.02
CA ALA A 159 -2.47 10.25 -11.75
C ALA A 159 -2.67 11.59 -12.47
N GLY A 160 -1.74 12.53 -12.33
CA GLY A 160 -1.75 13.82 -13.00
C GLY A 160 -2.80 14.79 -12.45
N LEU A 161 -3.28 14.58 -11.23
CA LEU A 161 -4.43 15.28 -10.67
C LEU A 161 -4.07 16.61 -10.01
N ILE A 162 -2.80 16.79 -9.66
CA ILE A 162 -2.31 17.94 -8.88
C ILE A 162 -1.21 18.72 -9.60
N TYR A 163 -1.05 18.59 -10.93
CA TYR A 163 -0.08 19.42 -11.65
C TYR A 163 -0.57 20.87 -11.77
N LYS A 164 0.31 21.84 -11.47
CA LYS A 164 0.03 23.28 -11.50
C LYS A 164 -0.61 23.77 -12.80
N GLY A 165 -0.20 23.23 -13.95
CA GLY A 165 -0.76 23.62 -15.25
C GLY A 165 -2.17 23.09 -15.52
N LYS A 166 -2.61 22.06 -14.79
CA LYS A 166 -3.91 21.41 -14.96
C LYS A 166 -4.36 20.77 -13.65
N VAL A 167 -4.68 21.61 -12.66
CA VAL A 167 -5.17 21.14 -11.36
C VAL A 167 -6.56 20.54 -11.55
N ILE A 168 -6.72 19.27 -11.19
CA ILE A 168 -7.99 18.54 -11.21
C ILE A 168 -8.53 18.36 -9.79
N VAL A 169 -7.64 18.01 -8.86
CA VAL A 169 -7.93 17.90 -7.42
C VAL A 169 -7.20 19.02 -6.69
N GLU A 170 -7.96 19.96 -6.13
CA GLU A 170 -7.39 21.07 -5.37
C GLU A 170 -7.05 20.63 -3.93
N LEU A 171 -5.81 20.87 -3.51
CA LEU A 171 -5.32 20.50 -2.18
C LEU A 171 -5.27 21.66 -1.18
N HIS A 172 -5.71 22.86 -1.55
CA HIS A 172 -5.69 24.02 -0.64
C HIS A 172 -6.40 23.71 0.69
N GLY A 173 -5.68 23.87 1.81
CA GLY A 173 -6.15 23.52 3.15
C GLY A 173 -6.06 22.04 3.52
N ALA A 174 -5.39 21.21 2.72
CA ALA A 174 -5.09 19.82 3.07
C ALA A 174 -4.10 19.72 4.24
N ASP A 175 -4.26 18.67 5.06
CA ASP A 175 -3.39 18.38 6.20
C ASP A 175 -2.41 17.27 5.84
N LEU A 176 -1.17 17.65 5.51
CA LEU A 176 -0.05 16.74 5.28
C LEU A 176 0.94 16.74 6.45
N ARG A 177 0.55 17.24 7.62
CA ARG A 177 1.48 17.41 8.74
C ARG A 177 2.14 16.09 9.13
N GLY A 178 3.46 16.14 9.29
CA GLY A 178 4.28 15.00 9.67
C GLY A 178 4.40 13.90 8.61
N ALA A 179 3.91 14.11 7.38
CA ALA A 179 4.02 13.12 6.32
C ALA A 179 5.49 12.86 5.94
N ASP A 180 5.78 11.62 5.57
CA ASP A 180 7.06 11.28 4.95
C ASP A 180 6.95 11.46 3.44
N LEU A 181 7.69 12.44 2.93
CA LEU A 181 7.80 12.82 1.52
C LEU A 181 9.28 12.84 1.10
N SER A 182 10.13 12.09 1.80
CA SER A 182 11.56 12.00 1.51
C SER A 182 11.76 11.46 0.09
N ASN A 183 12.56 12.16 -0.72
CA ASN A 183 12.80 11.83 -2.13
C ASN A 183 11.54 11.80 -3.02
N ALA A 184 10.42 12.40 -2.58
CA ALA A 184 9.20 12.45 -3.37
C ALA A 184 9.43 13.21 -4.69
N ARG A 185 8.75 12.77 -5.75
CA ARG A 185 8.81 13.40 -7.08
C ARG A 185 7.56 14.24 -7.27
N LEU A 186 7.68 15.53 -7.04
CA LEU A 186 6.56 16.49 -7.00
C LEU A 186 6.85 17.73 -7.86
N SER A 187 7.62 17.57 -8.94
CA SER A 187 7.99 18.70 -9.81
C SER A 187 6.75 19.27 -10.52
N GLY A 188 6.59 20.58 -10.45
CA GLY A 188 5.42 21.27 -11.00
C GLY A 188 4.09 20.93 -10.32
N ALA A 189 4.09 20.28 -9.15
CA ALA A 189 2.87 20.02 -8.38
C ALA A 189 2.29 21.33 -7.83
N ASP A 190 0.96 21.43 -7.75
CA ASP A 190 0.24 22.45 -7.00
C ASP A 190 -0.02 21.95 -5.58
N LEU A 191 0.75 22.49 -4.65
CA LEU A 191 0.62 22.25 -3.22
C LEU A 191 0.25 23.55 -2.49
N SER A 192 -0.33 24.52 -3.21
CA SER A 192 -0.63 25.84 -2.64
C SER A 192 -1.59 25.74 -1.46
N GLY A 193 -1.28 26.45 -0.37
CA GLY A 193 -2.07 26.46 0.87
C GLY A 193 -2.14 25.14 1.63
N VAL A 194 -1.30 24.16 1.30
CA VAL A 194 -1.23 22.88 2.03
C VAL A 194 -0.44 23.06 3.34
N ASP A 195 -0.88 22.38 4.40
CA ASP A 195 -0.11 22.29 5.64
C ASP A 195 0.89 21.13 5.58
N LEU A 196 2.15 21.48 5.30
CA LEU A 196 3.33 20.60 5.26
C LEU A 196 4.19 20.78 6.53
N SER A 197 3.61 21.20 7.66
CA SER A 197 4.37 21.33 8.91
C SER A 197 4.89 19.96 9.36
N GLU A 198 6.11 19.91 9.91
CA GLU A 198 6.78 18.69 10.40
C GLU A 198 7.00 17.59 9.34
N THR A 199 6.80 17.86 8.05
CA THR A 199 7.02 16.85 7.00
C THR A 199 8.50 16.56 6.79
N ARG A 200 8.83 15.33 6.40
CA ARG A 200 10.16 15.01 5.86
C ARG A 200 10.12 15.19 4.35
N LEU A 201 10.87 16.14 3.83
CA LEU A 201 11.01 16.46 2.40
C LEU A 201 12.46 16.32 1.93
N SER A 202 13.31 15.63 2.71
CA SER A 202 14.73 15.51 2.41
C SER A 202 14.93 14.85 1.04
N GLY A 203 15.70 15.51 0.16
CA GLY A 203 15.94 15.03 -1.20
C GLY A 203 14.75 15.09 -2.17
N ALA A 204 13.61 15.67 -1.77
CA ALA A 204 12.42 15.75 -2.64
C ALA A 204 12.67 16.65 -3.87
N ASP A 205 12.12 16.27 -5.01
CA ASP A 205 12.08 17.13 -6.21
C ASP A 205 10.79 17.95 -6.21
N LEU A 206 10.91 19.22 -5.85
CA LEU A 206 9.84 20.22 -5.84
C LEU A 206 10.08 21.30 -6.91
N SER A 207 10.89 21.00 -7.93
CA SER A 207 11.22 21.99 -8.95
C SER A 207 9.96 22.47 -9.69
N GLY A 208 9.81 23.78 -9.80
CA GLY A 208 8.63 24.41 -10.42
C GLY A 208 7.30 24.24 -9.67
N ALA A 209 7.28 23.60 -8.50
CA ALA A 209 6.06 23.39 -7.73
C ALA A 209 5.45 24.73 -7.25
N ASP A 210 4.12 24.76 -7.09
CA ASP A 210 3.46 25.83 -6.35
C ASP A 210 3.38 25.49 -4.86
N LEU A 211 4.18 26.17 -4.05
CA LEU A 211 4.20 26.08 -2.60
C LEU A 211 3.70 27.38 -1.96
N SER A 212 2.98 28.23 -2.72
CA SER A 212 2.46 29.48 -2.17
C SER A 212 1.50 29.23 -1.02
N GLU A 213 1.55 30.09 0.00
CA GLU A 213 0.69 30.00 1.19
C GLU A 213 0.80 28.68 1.99
N THR A 214 1.79 27.85 1.69
CA THR A 214 2.04 26.60 2.45
C THR A 214 2.53 26.89 3.85
N ARG A 215 2.30 25.95 4.78
CA ARG A 215 2.99 25.93 6.07
C ARG A 215 4.04 24.84 6.06
N LEU A 216 5.28 25.20 6.37
CA LEU A 216 6.45 24.31 6.35
C LEU A 216 7.15 24.28 7.72
N ASN A 217 6.49 24.72 8.79
CA ASN A 217 7.13 24.85 10.10
C ASN A 217 7.69 23.50 10.58
N GLY A 218 8.98 23.48 10.93
CA GLY A 218 9.66 22.27 11.37
C GLY A 218 9.78 21.15 10.32
N SER A 219 9.53 21.43 9.04
CA SER A 219 9.81 20.45 7.99
C SER A 219 11.31 20.29 7.75
N ASP A 220 11.73 19.10 7.36
CA ASP A 220 13.09 18.84 6.88
C ASP A 220 13.11 18.95 5.35
N ILE A 221 13.67 20.03 4.82
CA ILE A 221 13.83 20.24 3.37
C ILE A 221 15.28 20.05 2.90
N SER A 222 16.11 19.38 3.71
CA SER A 222 17.54 19.18 3.40
C SER A 222 17.71 18.50 2.04
N ASN A 223 18.55 19.06 1.17
CA ASN A 223 18.80 18.56 -0.19
C ASN A 223 17.57 18.54 -1.13
N ALA A 224 16.45 19.17 -0.76
CA ALA A 224 15.31 19.29 -1.66
C ALA A 224 15.64 20.24 -2.84
N ASN A 225 15.14 19.90 -4.03
CA ASN A 225 15.25 20.74 -5.21
C ASN A 225 14.05 21.69 -5.29
N LEU A 226 14.24 22.96 -4.96
CA LEU A 226 13.19 24.00 -5.05
C LEU A 226 13.38 24.93 -6.27
N ASN A 227 14.17 24.53 -7.28
CA ASN A 227 14.42 25.37 -8.44
C ASN A 227 13.11 25.76 -9.13
N GLY A 228 12.83 27.07 -9.22
CA GLY A 228 11.61 27.59 -9.83
C GLY A 228 10.33 27.39 -9.01
N ALA A 229 10.41 26.85 -7.79
CA ALA A 229 9.26 26.72 -6.92
C ALA A 229 8.73 28.09 -6.49
N ASN A 230 7.41 28.23 -6.40
CA ASN A 230 6.74 29.43 -5.91
C ASN A 230 6.52 29.32 -4.40
N LEU A 231 7.25 30.11 -3.59
CA LEU A 231 7.12 30.14 -2.13
C LEU A 231 6.41 31.41 -1.62
N ARG A 232 5.67 32.13 -2.47
CA ARG A 232 5.00 33.37 -2.08
C ARG A 232 4.04 33.13 -0.91
N GLY A 233 4.22 33.84 0.19
CA GLY A 233 3.36 33.71 1.38
C GLY A 233 3.51 32.38 2.13
N ALA A 234 4.48 31.53 1.77
CA ALA A 234 4.79 30.34 2.54
C ALA A 234 5.31 30.71 3.93
N ILE A 235 4.88 29.99 4.96
CA ILE A 235 5.31 30.18 6.35
C ILE A 235 6.28 29.06 6.71
N TYR A 236 7.54 29.41 6.94
CA TYR A 236 8.61 28.47 7.27
C TYR A 236 9.44 29.01 8.46
N THR A 237 8.93 28.84 9.68
CA THR A 237 9.70 29.11 10.89
C THR A 237 10.50 27.87 11.30
N ASN A 238 11.75 28.06 11.72
CA ASN A 238 12.66 26.98 12.17
C ASN A 238 12.90 25.85 11.16
N VAL A 239 12.95 26.19 9.86
CA VAL A 239 13.31 25.21 8.82
C VAL A 239 14.82 25.27 8.58
N PRO A 240 15.57 24.17 8.81
CA PRO A 240 16.99 24.13 8.47
C PRO A 240 17.12 24.17 6.94
N LEU A 241 17.54 25.32 6.40
CA LEU A 241 17.80 25.48 4.97
C LEU A 241 19.14 24.84 4.53
N SER A 242 19.76 24.03 5.38
CA SER A 242 21.05 23.39 5.08
C SER A 242 20.94 22.56 3.81
N ASN A 243 21.63 22.99 2.76
CA ASN A 243 21.76 22.33 1.45
C ASN A 243 20.49 22.24 0.59
N ALA A 244 19.38 22.89 0.95
CA ALA A 244 18.26 23.02 0.03
C ALA A 244 18.67 23.92 -1.15
N GLN A 245 18.38 23.53 -2.39
CA GLN A 245 18.64 24.40 -3.53
C GLN A 245 17.60 25.54 -3.51
N PRO A 246 17.99 26.81 -3.31
CA PRO A 246 17.03 27.89 -3.17
C PRO A 246 16.25 28.11 -4.48
N PRO A 247 15.02 28.64 -4.41
CA PRO A 247 14.30 29.05 -5.60
C PRO A 247 15.14 30.07 -6.38
N GLY A 248 15.35 29.84 -7.67
CA GLY A 248 16.15 30.70 -8.55
C GLY A 248 15.64 32.15 -8.67
N ASN A 249 14.45 32.45 -8.15
CA ASN A 249 13.90 33.79 -8.08
C ASN A 249 14.02 34.36 -6.65
N LYS A 250 14.88 35.37 -6.50
CA LYS A 250 15.01 36.20 -5.29
C LYS A 250 13.66 36.84 -4.95
N TYR A 251 12.87 36.25 -4.06
CA TYR A 251 11.79 36.95 -3.38
C TYR A 251 12.12 37.06 -1.90
N ILE A 252 12.74 38.21 -1.60
CA ILE A 252 12.75 38.97 -0.35
C ILE A 252 11.59 38.58 0.57
N ALA A 253 11.92 37.92 1.68
CA ALA A 253 11.09 37.93 2.87
C ALA A 253 10.96 39.39 3.34
N GLN A 254 9.73 39.88 3.48
CA GLN A 254 9.40 41.02 4.34
C GLN A 254 8.89 40.47 5.67
#